data_AF-A0A7X7PSN7-F1
#
_entry.id   AF-A0A7X7PSN7-F1
#
_cell.length_a   1.000
_cell.length_b   1.000
_cell.length_c   1.000
_cell.angle_alpha   90.00
_cell.angle_beta   90.00
_cell.angle_gamma   90.00
#
_symmetry.space_group_name_H-M   'P 1'
#
loop_
_entity.id
_entity.type
_entity.pdbx_description
1 polymer ?
#
loop_
_entity_poly.entity_id
_entity_poly.type
_entity_poly.pdbx_seq_one_letter_code
_entity_poly.pdbx_strand_id
1 'polypeptide(L)' 'EAPCAIFGRAVTRSQVVRAGDRIEILRPLLVDPKEGRRRAAAAGRGKRTRT' A
#
# COMPACT_ATOMS: atom_id res chain seq x y z
N GLU A 1 -7.57 9.00 9.09
CA GLU A 1 -8.02 9.50 7.77
C GLU A 1 -7.19 8.89 6.65
N ALA A 2 -7.75 8.75 5.43
CA ALA A 2 -7.02 8.21 4.29
C ALA A 2 -6.07 9.28 3.70
N PRO A 3 -4.78 8.96 3.45
CA PRO A 3 -3.86 9.87 2.79
C PRO A 3 -4.30 10.20 1.36
N CYS A 4 -4.02 11.43 0.92
CA CYS A 4 -4.34 11.90 -0.42
C CYS A 4 -3.08 12.33 -1.16
N ALA A 5 -3.11 12.20 -2.47
CA ALA A 5 -2.06 12.68 -3.35
C ALA A 5 -2.63 13.35 -4.60
N ILE A 6 -1.83 14.22 -5.21
CA ILE A 6 -2.05 14.75 -6.55
C ILE A 6 -0.85 14.32 -7.40
N PHE A 7 -1.11 13.55 -8.45
CA PHE A 7 -0.06 12.97 -9.33
C PHE A 7 1.11 12.32 -8.55
N GLY A 8 0.80 11.43 -7.60
CA GLY A 8 1.82 10.74 -6.78
C GLY A 8 2.47 11.58 -5.67
N ARG A 9 2.19 12.88 -5.58
CA ARG A 9 2.69 13.75 -4.50
C ARG A 9 1.68 13.81 -3.37
N ALA A 10 2.09 13.40 -2.16
CA ALA A 10 1.25 13.49 -0.97
C ALA A 10 0.85 14.95 -0.68
N VAL A 11 -0.43 15.16 -0.36
CA VAL A 11 -1.00 16.48 -0.04
C VAL A 11 -1.90 16.41 1.19
N THR A 12 -2.13 17.55 1.82
CA THR A 12 -3.14 17.69 2.87
C THR A 12 -4.54 17.65 2.26
N ARG A 13 -5.55 17.32 3.08
CA ARG A 13 -6.96 17.32 2.63
C ARG A 13 -7.50 18.72 2.33
N SER A 14 -6.86 19.77 2.84
CA SER A 14 -7.22 21.17 2.61
C SER A 14 -6.55 21.77 1.36
N GLN A 15 -5.77 20.99 0.62
CA GLN A 15 -5.11 21.44 -0.60
C GLN A 15 -6.15 21.91 -1.63
N VAL A 16 -6.02 23.15 -2.10
CA VAL A 16 -6.84 23.68 -3.20
C VAL A 16 -6.49 22.94 -4.48
N VAL A 17 -7.53 22.42 -5.16
CA VAL A 17 -7.44 21.66 -6.41
C VAL A 17 -7.62 22.58 -7.62
N ARG A 18 -6.99 22.22 -8.73
CA ARG A 18 -7.12 22.90 -10.02
C ARG A 18 -7.77 21.98 -11.05
N ALA A 19 -8.29 22.58 -12.12
CA ALA A 19 -8.84 21.81 -13.23
C ALA A 19 -7.75 20.90 -13.83
N GLY A 20 -8.08 19.62 -13.99
CA GLY A 20 -7.16 18.60 -14.52
C GLY A 20 -6.32 17.87 -13.47
N ASP A 21 -6.39 18.26 -12.19
CA ASP A 21 -5.69 17.52 -11.13
C ASP A 21 -6.26 16.10 -10.98
N ARG A 22 -5.38 15.09 -11.03
CA ARG A 22 -5.74 13.72 -10.66
C ARG A 22 -5.56 13.54 -9.17
N ILE A 23 -6.68 13.45 -8.46
CA ILE A 23 -6.72 13.17 -7.03
C ILE A 23 -6.62 11.66 -6.80
N GLU A 24 -5.71 11.27 -5.93
CA GLU A 24 -5.43 9.88 -5.58
C GLU A 24 -5.78 9.65 -4.10
N ILE A 25 -6.67 8.70 -3.83
CA ILE A 25 -7.05 8.30 -2.47
C ILE A 25 -6.27 7.05 -2.12
N LEU A 26 -5.27 7.20 -1.25
CA LEU A 26 -4.33 6.14 -0.94
C LEU A 26 -4.85 5.28 0.22
N ARG A 27 -4.50 3.98 0.16
CA ARG A 27 -4.71 3.06 1.28
C ARG A 27 -3.39 2.80 1.99
N PRO A 28 -3.32 2.97 3.32
CA PRO A 28 -2.14 2.60 4.08
C PRO A 28 -1.80 1.12 3.91
N LEU A 29 -0.51 0.80 3.95
CA LEU A 29 -0.06 -0.59 3.96
C LEU A 29 -0.41 -1.22 5.32
N LEU A 30 -1.03 -2.41 5.30
CA LEU A 30 -1.36 -3.16 6.51
C LEU A 30 -0.14 -3.87 7.12
N VAL A 31 0.81 -4.23 6.27
CA VAL A 31 2.06 -4.88 6.66
C VAL A 31 3.17 -4.34 5.76
N ASP A 32 4.36 -4.22 6.32
CA ASP A 32 5.54 -3.97 5.50
C ASP A 32 5.68 -5.09 4.43
N PRO A 33 5.88 -4.75 3.14
CA PRO A 33 5.95 -5.75 2.09
C PRO A 33 7.07 -6.78 2.28
N LYS A 34 8.22 -6.40 2.85
CA LYS A 34 9.32 -7.35 3.10
C LYS A 34 8.93 -8.33 4.19
N GLU A 35 8.34 -7.84 5.28
CA GLU A 35 7.84 -8.71 6.34
C GLU A 35 6.69 -9.61 5.88
N GLY A 36 5.78 -9.09 5.04
CA GLY A 36 4.73 -9.88 4.40
C GLY A 36 5.31 -11.03 3.57
N ARG A 37 6.34 -10.76 2.75
CA ARG A 37 7.06 -11.79 1.99
C ARG A 37 7.75 -12.81 2.90
N ARG A 38 8.41 -12.35 3.99
CA ARG A 38 9.09 -13.23 4.97
C ARG A 38 8.11 -14.23 5.58
N ARG A 39 6.94 -13.75 6.03
CA ARG A 39 5.87 -14.60 6.60
C ARG A 39 5.34 -15.61 5.59
N ALA A 40 5.09 -15.18 4.36
CA ALA A 40 4.60 -16.06 3.29
C ALA A 40 5.60 -17.19 2.95
N ALA A 41 6.89 -16.87 2.85
CA ALA A 41 7.94 -17.85 2.59
C ALA A 41 8.09 -18.88 3.73
N ALA A 42 7.98 -18.44 4.99
CA ALA A 42 7.98 -19.32 6.14
C ALA A 42 6.77 -20.27 6.15
N ALA A 43 5.57 -19.75 5.82
CA ALA A 43 4.35 -20.55 5.72
C ALA A 43 4.39 -21.59 4.58
N GLY A 44 5.00 -21.26 3.44
CA GLY A 44 5.16 -22.17 2.30
C GLY A 44 6.14 -23.33 2.55
N ARG A 45 7.11 -23.16 3.45
CA ARG A 45 8.08 -24.22 3.81
C ARG A 45 7.48 -25.35 4.66
N GLY A 46 6.35 -25.11 5.34
CA GLY A 46 5.67 -26.11 6.18
C GLY A 46 4.75 -27.10 5.44
N LYS A 47 4.51 -26.90 4.14
CA LYS A 47 3.56 -27.72 3.35
C LYS A 47 4.19 -28.56 2.23
N ARG A 48 5.46 -28.94 2.36
CA ARG A 48 6.00 -30.06 1.55
C ARG A 48 5.76 -31.36 2.31
N THR A 49 4.51 -31.82 2.31
CA THR A 49 4.25 -33.24 2.50
C THR A 49 4.90 -33.93 1.30
N ARG A 50 6.04 -34.60 1.52
CA ARG A 50 6.56 -35.58 0.57
C ARG A 50 5.59 -36.75 0.62
N THR A 51 4.85 -36.97 -0.46
CA THR A 51 4.14 -38.21 -0.73
C THR A 51 4.52 -38.65 -2.13
#